data_AF-A0A917YA29-F1
#
_entry.id   AF-A0A917YA29-F1
#
_cell.length_a   1.000
_cell.length_b   1.000
_cell.length_c   1.000
_cell.angle_alpha   90.00
_cell.angle_beta   90.00
_cell.angle_gamma   90.00
#
_symmetry.space_group_name_H-M   'P 1'
#
loop_
_entity.id
_entity.type
_entity.pdbx_description
1 polymer ?
#
loop_
_entity_poly.entity_id
_entity_poly.type
_entity_poly.pdbx_seq_one_letter_code
_entity_poly.pdbx_strand_id
1 'polypeptide(L)'
;MSGSPPSRLARSASPPPWLWLMLLLFLAQVPSLIGHAFGVSTGLERFDGAHRGPFVTAMLSLVQLLPLFFLLAAVLAVFAPRLRCRFVERRYGLLPPDHPLMAPAARPAPEPGEVPEPHFHDRMTAFLDEHAPGTQLRLSTQSGLSARVYPSSRRGTRVGVFAPLVHLWETDAEAAHAVLLHELGHVRRGEQHVAGLGSPFTALVRVWPYVLGGLVALPVTLLFVTGNATARMTLAEVVLVLCSVPKVLLLVVAALWSAELGADRCAAEAAGPDALVRALRRLEEGDHGGLARLYHPPVGVRIWFASHGEAGSAQLLLTLLWPAALLAQLLLAMVGAMPAYVLLGASQNRATREVLALAHDTLTTDPAWWATLALVLVWPLVTGVRSSTGGRPAFSVSPRVYATAALFPAVVLLVGLLPLVSRPAGDVFADGRGGHATASTGVPGQGGGDTDDGASTPCPGRSAPADPARPPGLPSFTRGGPAATGGSAPHPADGPRAFRTLSVTSVEALSGSKAQAQDLGDRLRGARWILHGDGSLSADVVGLPVLRTTGVSDTTRWLTGRRTERADVSVTTTWLEARLVVGANQPPRLDLIRAAAQVMRAVVNCREFTSTSSTAQRLSLTLGEQP
;
A
#
# COMPACT_ATOMS: atom_id res chain seq x y z
N MET A 1 40.02 -24.06 -43.42
CA MET A 1 39.15 -23.06 -42.77
C MET A 1 39.91 -22.54 -41.55
N SER A 2 40.53 -21.36 -41.64
CA SER A 2 41.24 -20.76 -40.50
C SER A 2 40.22 -20.29 -39.48
N GLY A 3 40.22 -20.88 -38.29
CA GLY A 3 39.40 -20.44 -37.18
C GLY A 3 39.78 -19.01 -36.80
N SER A 4 38.97 -18.04 -37.22
CA SER A 4 39.03 -16.69 -36.67
C SER A 4 38.98 -16.82 -35.15
N PRO A 5 39.93 -16.24 -34.40
CA PRO A 5 39.85 -16.26 -32.95
C PRO A 5 38.47 -15.72 -32.57
N PRO A 6 37.77 -16.34 -31.59
CA PRO A 6 36.44 -15.90 -31.19
C PRO A 6 36.52 -14.41 -30.95
N SER A 7 35.82 -13.67 -31.81
CA SER A 7 35.73 -12.22 -31.78
C SER A 7 35.47 -11.82 -30.34
N ARG A 8 36.33 -10.97 -29.79
CA ARG A 8 36.17 -10.42 -28.44
C ARG A 8 34.85 -9.67 -28.42
N LEU A 9 33.78 -10.37 -28.07
CA LEU A 9 32.44 -9.84 -27.91
C LEU A 9 32.54 -8.62 -26.98
N ALA A 10 32.13 -7.48 -27.52
CA ALA A 10 32.15 -6.21 -26.82
C ALA A 10 31.27 -6.29 -25.55
N ARG A 11 31.68 -5.59 -24.51
CA ARG A 11 31.19 -5.72 -23.13
C ARG A 11 29.98 -4.76 -22.93
N SER A 12 28.73 -5.25 -22.82
CA SER A 12 27.45 -4.45 -22.98
C SER A 12 26.31 -4.61 -21.91
N ALA A 13 25.87 -3.66 -21.03
CA ALA A 13 25.28 -3.90 -19.65
C ALA A 13 23.88 -4.41 -19.58
N SER A 14 23.68 -5.22 -18.54
CA SER A 14 22.38 -5.57 -18.05
C SER A 14 21.68 -4.32 -17.54
N PRO A 15 20.39 -4.17 -17.84
CA PRO A 15 19.56 -3.15 -17.21
C PRO A 15 19.60 -3.29 -15.68
N PRO A 16 19.23 -2.23 -14.94
CA PRO A 16 19.09 -2.33 -13.49
C PRO A 16 18.11 -3.46 -13.11
N PRO A 17 18.31 -4.09 -11.94
CA PRO A 17 17.56 -5.25 -11.51
C PRO A 17 16.18 -4.83 -10.96
N TRP A 18 15.33 -4.26 -11.82
CA TRP A 18 14.05 -3.66 -11.42
C TRP A 18 13.14 -4.65 -10.67
N LEU A 19 13.14 -5.93 -11.05
CA LEU A 19 12.39 -6.98 -10.33
C LEU A 19 12.82 -7.12 -8.87
N TRP A 20 14.12 -7.02 -8.59
CA TRP A 20 14.65 -7.11 -7.23
C TRP A 20 14.37 -5.83 -6.44
N LEU A 21 14.54 -4.65 -7.07
CA LEU A 21 14.17 -3.37 -6.45
C LEU A 21 12.69 -3.37 -6.05
N MET A 22 11.82 -3.78 -6.97
CA MET A 22 10.39 -3.88 -6.75
C MET A 22 10.08 -4.81 -5.55
N LEU A 23 10.70 -5.99 -5.49
CA LEU A 23 10.52 -6.92 -4.37
C LEU A 23 10.95 -6.29 -3.02
N LEU A 24 12.09 -5.57 -2.99
CA LEU A 24 12.59 -4.90 -1.80
C LEU A 24 11.68 -3.74 -1.35
N LEU A 25 11.23 -2.90 -2.29
CA LEU A 25 10.30 -1.81 -2.02
C LEU A 25 8.97 -2.33 -1.47
N PHE A 26 8.44 -3.41 -2.05
CA PHE A 26 7.25 -4.06 -1.51
C PHE A 26 7.46 -4.60 -0.10
N LEU A 27 8.57 -5.29 0.16
CA LEU A 27 8.91 -5.77 1.50
C LEU A 27 8.95 -4.62 2.53
N ALA A 28 9.51 -3.47 2.15
CA ALA A 28 9.55 -2.28 3.00
C ALA A 28 8.15 -1.69 3.26
N GLN A 29 7.20 -1.85 2.33
CA GLN A 29 5.82 -1.35 2.46
C GLN A 29 4.90 -2.28 3.25
N VAL A 30 5.26 -3.57 3.45
CA VAL A 30 4.41 -4.56 4.15
C VAL A 30 3.88 -4.06 5.50
N PRO A 31 4.70 -3.47 6.41
CA PRO A 31 4.19 -3.00 7.70
C PRO A 31 3.11 -1.92 7.57
N SER A 32 3.27 -1.00 6.61
CA SER A 32 2.29 0.05 6.33
C SER A 32 0.99 -0.53 5.77
N LEU A 33 1.09 -1.52 4.87
CA LEU A 33 -0.08 -2.18 4.29
C LEU A 33 -0.87 -2.97 5.35
N ILE A 34 -0.17 -3.67 6.25
CA ILE A 34 -0.78 -4.36 7.39
C ILE A 34 -1.46 -3.36 8.32
N GLY A 35 -0.78 -2.26 8.68
CA GLY A 35 -1.35 -1.19 9.50
C GLY A 35 -2.61 -0.58 8.86
N HIS A 36 -2.59 -0.35 7.55
CA HIS A 36 -3.74 0.13 6.80
C HIS A 36 -4.91 -0.86 6.83
N ALA A 37 -4.64 -2.16 6.61
CA ALA A 37 -5.65 -3.22 6.67
C ALA A 37 -6.39 -3.24 8.01
N PHE A 38 -5.64 -3.18 9.12
CA PHE A 38 -6.22 -3.14 10.48
C PHE A 38 -6.88 -1.79 10.80
N GLY A 39 -6.35 -0.69 10.25
CA GLY A 39 -6.96 0.64 10.38
C GLY A 39 -8.33 0.73 9.70
N VAL A 40 -8.44 0.17 8.49
CA VAL A 40 -9.71 0.11 7.75
C VAL A 40 -10.73 -0.75 8.50
N SER A 41 -10.34 -1.93 9.01
CA SER A 41 -11.27 -2.79 9.76
C SER A 41 -11.81 -2.13 11.02
N THR A 42 -10.96 -1.44 11.78
CA THR A 42 -11.36 -0.73 13.01
C THR A 42 -12.15 0.55 12.75
N GLY A 43 -11.89 1.23 11.63
CA GLY A 43 -12.69 2.37 11.18
C GLY A 43 -14.11 1.96 10.79
N LEU A 44 -14.26 0.80 10.14
CA LEU A 44 -15.54 0.30 9.65
C LEU A 44 -16.51 -0.12 10.75
N GLU A 45 -16.00 -0.68 11.85
CA GLU A 45 -16.83 -1.01 13.02
C GLU A 45 -17.50 0.23 13.65
N ARG A 46 -16.96 1.44 13.43
CA ARG A 46 -17.53 2.68 13.98
C ARG A 46 -18.62 3.32 13.12
N PHE A 47 -18.66 3.04 11.82
CA PHE A 47 -19.50 3.80 10.88
C PHE A 47 -20.84 3.15 10.55
N ASP A 48 -21.09 1.88 10.91
CA ASP A 48 -22.31 1.21 10.48
C ASP A 48 -22.96 0.30 11.54
N GLY A 49 -24.11 0.74 12.06
CA GLY A 49 -25.09 -0.12 12.74
C GLY A 49 -25.96 -0.94 11.76
N ALA A 50 -25.84 -0.70 10.45
CA ALA A 50 -26.59 -1.38 9.41
C ALA A 50 -25.78 -2.57 8.82
N HIS A 51 -26.34 -3.77 8.90
CA HIS A 51 -25.64 -5.05 8.67
C HIS A 51 -25.12 -5.32 7.23
N ARG A 52 -25.16 -4.35 6.29
CA ARG A 52 -24.85 -4.57 4.86
C ARG A 52 -23.61 -3.81 4.33
N GLY A 53 -23.25 -2.67 4.91
CA GLY A 53 -21.99 -1.96 4.62
C GLY A 53 -20.70 -2.77 4.90
N PRO A 54 -20.67 -3.68 5.90
CA PRO A 54 -19.50 -4.50 6.17
C PRO A 54 -19.11 -5.43 5.03
N PHE A 55 -20.07 -5.99 4.29
CA PHE A 55 -19.79 -6.94 3.21
C PHE A 55 -19.08 -6.28 2.03
N VAL A 56 -19.63 -5.16 1.54
CA VAL A 56 -19.04 -4.43 0.40
C VAL A 56 -17.64 -3.96 0.76
N THR A 57 -17.46 -3.42 1.97
CA THR A 57 -16.15 -2.93 2.37
C THR A 57 -15.16 -4.06 2.63
N ALA A 58 -15.60 -5.20 3.16
CA ALA A 58 -14.74 -6.38 3.27
C ALA A 58 -14.27 -6.89 1.90
N MET A 59 -15.16 -6.89 0.88
CA MET A 59 -14.78 -7.27 -0.49
C MET A 59 -13.77 -6.28 -1.10
N LEU A 60 -13.99 -4.97 -0.94
CA LEU A 60 -13.03 -3.95 -1.42
C LEU A 60 -11.69 -4.05 -0.69
N SER A 61 -11.72 -4.28 0.62
CA SER A 61 -10.51 -4.53 1.42
C SER A 61 -9.78 -5.78 0.95
N LEU A 62 -10.51 -6.86 0.63
CA LEU A 62 -9.93 -8.09 0.09
C LEU A 62 -9.24 -7.84 -1.26
N VAL A 63 -9.83 -7.02 -2.14
CA VAL A 63 -9.21 -6.62 -3.41
C VAL A 63 -7.93 -5.83 -3.15
N GLN A 64 -7.95 -4.86 -2.22
CA GLN A 64 -6.77 -4.08 -1.85
C GLN A 64 -5.65 -4.93 -1.22
N LEU A 65 -6.00 -6.00 -0.51
CA LEU A 65 -5.04 -6.93 0.10
C LEU A 65 -4.52 -8.01 -0.86
N LEU A 66 -5.20 -8.25 -1.98
CA LEU A 66 -4.79 -9.30 -2.91
C LEU A 66 -3.36 -9.12 -3.44
N PRO A 67 -2.91 -7.93 -3.87
CA PRO A 67 -1.52 -7.73 -4.27
C PRO A 67 -0.55 -8.10 -3.16
N LEU A 68 -0.86 -7.77 -1.90
CA LEU A 68 -0.04 -8.14 -0.74
C LEU A 68 0.08 -9.66 -0.59
N PHE A 69 -1.00 -10.42 -0.76
CA PHE A 69 -0.96 -11.89 -0.68
C PHE A 69 -0.07 -12.51 -1.77
N PHE A 70 -0.19 -12.05 -3.02
CA PHE A 70 0.65 -12.56 -4.10
C PHE A 70 2.12 -12.16 -3.94
N LEU A 71 2.38 -10.96 -3.44
CA LEU A 71 3.73 -10.50 -3.13
C LEU A 71 4.33 -11.31 -1.99
N LEU A 72 3.59 -11.56 -0.92
CA LEU A 72 4.02 -12.43 0.17
C LEU A 72 4.29 -13.85 -0.34
N ALA A 73 3.41 -14.39 -1.17
CA ALA A 73 3.63 -15.68 -1.83
C ALA A 73 4.90 -15.66 -2.68
N ALA A 74 5.19 -14.57 -3.39
CA ALA A 74 6.41 -14.43 -4.18
C ALA A 74 7.67 -14.40 -3.30
N VAL A 75 7.65 -13.65 -2.20
CA VAL A 75 8.72 -13.62 -1.20
C VAL A 75 8.95 -15.03 -0.64
N LEU A 76 7.89 -15.72 -0.22
CA LEU A 76 7.97 -17.09 0.29
C LEU A 76 8.51 -18.05 -0.78
N ALA A 77 8.12 -17.88 -2.05
CA ALA A 77 8.62 -18.67 -3.16
C ALA A 77 10.12 -18.46 -3.43
N VAL A 78 10.66 -17.26 -3.18
CA VAL A 78 12.11 -16.98 -3.22
C VAL A 78 12.84 -17.74 -2.11
N PHE A 79 12.27 -17.81 -0.90
CA PHE A 79 12.86 -18.53 0.24
C PHE A 79 12.69 -20.06 0.18
N ALA A 80 11.68 -20.55 -0.53
CA ALA A 80 11.36 -21.98 -0.66
C ALA A 80 11.45 -22.51 -2.11
N PRO A 81 12.60 -22.37 -2.81
CA PRO A 81 12.72 -22.74 -4.22
C PRO A 81 12.45 -24.23 -4.47
N ARG A 82 12.72 -25.11 -3.50
CA ARG A 82 12.45 -26.56 -3.62
C ARG A 82 10.95 -26.87 -3.71
N LEU A 83 10.11 -26.16 -2.95
CA LEU A 83 8.65 -26.36 -2.99
C LEU A 83 8.11 -25.90 -4.34
N ARG A 84 8.53 -24.71 -4.79
CA ARG A 84 8.20 -24.19 -6.11
C ARG A 84 8.64 -25.14 -7.22
N CYS A 85 9.88 -25.65 -7.17
CA CYS A 85 10.40 -26.62 -8.12
C CYS A 85 9.51 -27.85 -8.23
N ARG A 86 9.16 -28.48 -7.10
CA ARG A 86 8.28 -29.66 -7.08
C ARG A 86 6.89 -29.35 -7.63
N PHE A 87 6.32 -28.19 -7.27
CA PHE A 87 5.04 -27.75 -7.79
C PHE A 87 5.08 -27.58 -9.31
N VAL A 88 6.09 -26.88 -9.83
CA VAL A 88 6.30 -26.65 -11.26
C VAL A 88 6.48 -27.98 -12.01
N GLU A 89 7.36 -28.86 -11.52
CA GLU A 89 7.60 -30.14 -12.19
C GLU A 89 6.36 -31.01 -12.27
N ARG A 90 5.56 -31.05 -11.19
CA ARG A 90 4.27 -31.76 -11.19
C ARG A 90 3.24 -31.10 -12.10
N ARG A 91 3.08 -29.78 -12.03
CA ARG A 91 2.05 -29.04 -12.76
C ARG A 91 2.24 -29.10 -14.27
N TYR A 92 3.48 -29.13 -14.73
CA TYR A 92 3.86 -29.11 -16.14
C TYR A 92 4.37 -30.47 -16.66
N GLY A 93 4.37 -31.51 -15.82
CA GLY A 93 4.86 -32.84 -16.20
C GLY A 93 6.32 -32.82 -16.66
N LEU A 94 7.17 -32.03 -16.01
CA LEU A 94 8.57 -31.88 -16.38
C LEU A 94 9.39 -33.04 -15.82
N LEU A 95 9.97 -33.83 -16.71
CA LEU A 95 10.72 -35.04 -16.39
C LEU A 95 12.20 -34.86 -16.74
N PRO A 96 13.12 -35.57 -16.07
CA PRO A 96 14.51 -35.57 -16.47
C PRO A 96 14.69 -36.27 -17.83
N PRO A 97 15.74 -35.94 -18.61
CA PRO A 97 15.92 -36.49 -19.97
C PRO A 97 16.05 -38.02 -20.01
N ASP A 98 16.61 -38.62 -18.96
CA ASP A 98 16.79 -40.05 -18.75
C ASP A 98 15.51 -40.79 -18.31
N HIS A 99 14.39 -40.07 -18.15
CA HIS A 99 13.14 -40.70 -17.74
C HIS A 99 12.63 -41.67 -18.84
N PRO A 100 12.16 -42.89 -18.50
CA PRO A 100 11.71 -43.87 -19.49
C PRO A 100 10.64 -43.39 -20.48
N LEU A 101 9.75 -42.49 -20.02
CA LEU A 101 8.73 -41.85 -20.87
C LEU A 101 9.28 -40.83 -21.88
N MET A 102 10.50 -40.34 -21.66
CA MET A 102 11.22 -39.42 -22.54
C MET A 102 12.35 -40.12 -23.31
N ALA A 103 12.67 -41.37 -22.94
CA ALA A 103 13.62 -42.18 -23.65
C ALA A 103 13.14 -42.35 -25.10
N PRO A 104 14.01 -42.15 -26.10
CA PRO A 104 13.64 -42.41 -27.48
C PRO A 104 13.09 -43.84 -27.60
N ALA A 105 12.00 -43.99 -28.37
CA ALA A 105 11.61 -45.33 -28.83
C ALA A 105 12.86 -46.00 -29.41
N ALA A 106 13.13 -47.25 -29.02
CA ALA A 106 14.36 -47.95 -29.33
C ALA A 106 14.75 -47.72 -30.80
N ARG A 107 15.79 -46.89 -31.03
CA ARG A 107 16.27 -46.63 -32.39
C ARG A 107 16.75 -47.97 -32.95
N PRO A 108 16.51 -48.25 -34.25
CA PRO A 108 17.19 -49.35 -34.91
C PRO A 108 18.70 -49.19 -34.69
N ALA A 109 19.40 -50.30 -34.44
CA ALA A 109 20.83 -50.28 -34.21
C ALA A 109 21.52 -49.55 -35.40
N PRO A 110 22.42 -48.59 -35.13
CA PRO A 110 23.15 -47.90 -36.19
C PRO A 110 23.87 -48.92 -37.06
N GLU A 111 23.94 -48.67 -38.38
CA GLU A 111 24.67 -49.57 -39.27
C GLU A 111 26.15 -49.64 -38.86
N PRO A 112 26.84 -50.78 -39.10
CA PRO A 112 28.24 -50.93 -38.75
C PRO A 112 29.10 -49.84 -39.40
N GLY A 113 29.60 -48.90 -38.59
CA GLY A 113 30.44 -47.78 -39.04
C GLY A 113 29.80 -46.40 -38.95
N GLU A 114 28.50 -46.31 -38.65
CA GLU A 114 27.82 -45.03 -38.44
C GLU A 114 27.94 -44.59 -36.97
N VAL A 115 28.41 -43.35 -36.74
CA VAL A 115 28.44 -42.76 -35.39
C VAL A 115 27.00 -42.36 -35.04
N PRO A 116 26.38 -42.93 -34.00
CA PRO A 116 25.01 -42.61 -33.67
C PRO A 116 24.88 -41.11 -33.38
N GLU A 117 24.03 -40.42 -34.14
CA GLU A 117 23.79 -39.00 -33.89
C GLU A 117 23.22 -38.80 -32.47
N PRO A 118 23.83 -37.92 -31.67
CA PRO A 118 23.38 -37.65 -30.31
C PRO A 118 21.92 -37.21 -30.33
N HIS A 119 21.14 -37.68 -29.36
CA HIS A 119 19.73 -37.35 -29.31
C HIS A 119 19.56 -35.84 -29.02
N PHE A 120 18.41 -35.25 -29.37
CA PHE A 120 18.21 -33.81 -29.23
C PHE A 120 18.44 -33.31 -27.79
N HIS A 121 18.07 -34.11 -26.78
CA HIS A 121 18.27 -33.74 -25.38
C HIS A 121 19.74 -33.78 -24.96
N ASP A 122 20.58 -34.60 -25.58
CA ASP A 122 22.03 -34.60 -25.35
C ASP A 122 22.65 -33.32 -25.93
N ARG A 123 22.24 -32.96 -27.16
CA ARG A 123 22.66 -31.71 -27.81
C ARG A 123 22.25 -30.48 -27.01
N MET A 124 21.01 -30.44 -26.51
CA MET A 124 20.53 -29.36 -25.64
C MET A 124 21.26 -29.33 -24.29
N THR A 125 21.54 -30.49 -23.69
CA THR A 125 22.27 -30.57 -22.41
C THR A 125 23.70 -30.05 -22.59
N ALA A 126 24.40 -30.49 -23.65
CA ALA A 126 25.72 -29.97 -23.99
C ALA A 126 25.72 -28.46 -24.22
N PHE A 127 24.70 -27.94 -24.92
CA PHE A 127 24.52 -26.50 -25.11
C PHE A 127 24.35 -25.74 -23.78
N LEU A 128 23.55 -26.27 -22.86
CA LEU A 128 23.36 -25.69 -21.52
C LEU A 128 24.63 -25.76 -20.68
N ASP A 129 25.37 -26.86 -20.73
CA ASP A 129 26.62 -27.03 -19.99
C ASP A 129 27.71 -26.06 -20.48
N GLU A 130 27.75 -25.79 -21.78
CA GLU A 130 28.64 -24.79 -22.38
C GLU A 130 28.32 -23.36 -21.90
N HIS A 131 27.03 -22.99 -21.88
CA HIS A 131 26.61 -21.60 -21.67
C HIS A 131 26.26 -21.24 -20.21
N ALA A 132 25.89 -22.23 -19.40
CA ALA A 132 25.45 -22.09 -18.02
C ALA A 132 25.63 -23.40 -17.21
N PRO A 133 26.88 -23.80 -16.89
CA PRO A 133 27.18 -25.06 -16.23
C PRO A 133 26.42 -25.22 -14.91
N GLY A 134 25.86 -26.41 -14.70
CA GLY A 134 25.03 -26.74 -13.54
C GLY A 134 23.53 -26.43 -13.72
N THR A 135 23.12 -25.94 -14.89
CA THR A 135 21.71 -25.80 -15.25
C THR A 135 21.18 -27.14 -15.77
N GLN A 136 20.16 -27.70 -15.12
CA GLN A 136 19.64 -29.02 -15.51
C GLN A 136 18.50 -28.91 -16.51
N LEU A 137 18.52 -29.75 -17.54
CA LEU A 137 17.42 -29.89 -18.50
C LEU A 137 16.26 -30.70 -17.91
N ARG A 138 15.04 -30.28 -18.24
CA ARG A 138 13.79 -30.98 -17.96
C ARG A 138 12.88 -30.90 -19.17
N LEU A 139 12.24 -32.00 -19.54
CA LEU A 139 11.43 -32.11 -20.74
C LEU A 139 9.94 -32.26 -20.39
N SER A 140 9.08 -31.68 -21.20
CA SER A 140 7.61 -31.88 -21.15
C SER A 140 7.06 -32.02 -22.56
N THR A 141 6.04 -32.86 -22.71
CA THR A 141 5.30 -33.04 -23.97
C THR A 141 4.20 -31.99 -24.17
N GLN A 142 3.98 -31.10 -23.21
CA GLN A 142 2.97 -30.03 -23.34
C GLN A 142 3.35 -29.04 -24.45
N SER A 143 2.35 -28.53 -25.18
CA SER A 143 2.54 -27.62 -26.32
C SER A 143 2.32 -26.13 -26.00
N GLY A 144 1.91 -25.78 -24.79
CA GLY A 144 1.51 -24.40 -24.43
C GLY A 144 2.65 -23.45 -24.05
N LEU A 145 3.90 -23.92 -24.04
CA LEU A 145 5.11 -23.15 -23.69
C LEU A 145 6.26 -23.62 -24.59
N SER A 146 7.36 -22.86 -24.69
CA SER A 146 8.55 -23.25 -25.47
C SER A 146 9.70 -23.70 -24.56
N ALA A 147 10.26 -22.77 -23.79
CA ALA A 147 11.26 -23.04 -22.76
C ALA A 147 11.04 -22.06 -21.60
N ARG A 148 11.29 -22.48 -20.36
CA ARG A 148 11.26 -21.60 -19.19
C ARG A 148 12.23 -22.03 -18.09
N VAL A 149 12.93 -21.06 -17.50
CA VAL A 149 13.76 -21.30 -16.31
C VAL A 149 12.97 -21.26 -15.00
N TYR A 150 13.42 -22.05 -14.03
CA TYR A 150 12.93 -22.01 -12.65
C TYR A 150 13.99 -22.50 -11.65
N PRO A 151 13.93 -22.04 -10.39
CA PRO A 151 14.93 -22.40 -9.39
C PRO A 151 14.67 -23.81 -8.85
N SER A 152 15.70 -24.65 -8.77
CA SER A 152 15.64 -25.95 -8.09
C SER A 152 16.15 -25.87 -6.65
N SER A 153 17.07 -24.95 -6.38
CA SER A 153 17.56 -24.60 -5.06
C SER A 153 17.94 -23.12 -5.01
N ARG A 154 18.63 -22.65 -3.95
CA ARG A 154 19.13 -21.26 -3.88
C ARG A 154 20.23 -20.97 -4.91
N ARG A 155 20.92 -22.00 -5.40
CA ARG A 155 22.01 -21.87 -6.38
C ARG A 155 21.77 -22.68 -7.66
N GLY A 156 20.93 -23.71 -7.58
CA GLY A 156 20.61 -24.61 -8.69
C GLY A 156 19.44 -24.07 -9.52
N THR A 157 19.58 -24.19 -10.84
CA THR A 157 18.59 -23.76 -11.82
C THR A 157 18.22 -24.92 -12.74
N ARG A 158 16.97 -24.93 -13.20
CA ARG A 158 16.44 -25.87 -14.19
C ARG A 158 15.85 -25.10 -15.36
N VAL A 159 15.97 -25.67 -16.55
CA VAL A 159 15.27 -25.21 -17.76
C VAL A 159 14.26 -26.28 -18.13
N GLY A 160 12.97 -25.91 -18.11
CA GLY A 160 11.91 -26.74 -18.68
C GLY A 160 11.78 -26.46 -20.16
N VAL A 161 12.02 -27.47 -20.99
CA VAL A 161 11.85 -27.44 -22.45
C VAL A 161 10.58 -28.21 -22.81
N PHE A 162 9.79 -27.61 -23.68
CA PHE A 162 8.48 -28.10 -24.09
C PHE A 162 8.49 -28.46 -25.58
N ALA A 163 7.48 -29.21 -26.04
CA ALA A 163 7.40 -29.74 -27.39
C ALA A 163 7.66 -28.69 -28.52
N PRO A 164 7.15 -27.44 -28.45
CA PRO A 164 7.40 -26.43 -29.48
C PRO A 164 8.87 -26.06 -29.64
N LEU A 165 9.65 -26.03 -28.55
CA LEU A 165 11.08 -25.76 -28.65
C LEU A 165 11.85 -26.96 -29.22
N VAL A 166 11.44 -28.19 -28.90
CA VAL A 166 12.02 -29.40 -29.52
C VAL A 166 11.80 -29.38 -31.03
N HIS A 167 10.58 -29.04 -31.47
CA HIS A 167 10.30 -28.87 -32.89
C HIS A 167 11.11 -27.74 -33.53
N LEU A 168 11.26 -26.60 -32.84
CA LEU A 168 12.09 -25.50 -33.32
C LEU A 168 13.56 -25.93 -33.40
N TRP A 169 14.06 -26.73 -32.45
CA TRP A 169 15.44 -27.22 -32.44
C TRP A 169 15.78 -28.07 -33.66
N GLU A 170 14.85 -28.92 -34.09
CA GLU A 170 15.05 -29.74 -35.29
C GLU A 170 14.87 -28.98 -36.61
N THR A 171 14.10 -27.87 -36.61
CA THR A 171 13.75 -27.14 -37.85
C THR A 171 14.54 -25.85 -38.07
N ASP A 172 14.97 -25.17 -37.01
CA ASP A 172 15.80 -23.96 -37.02
C ASP A 172 16.60 -23.90 -35.71
N ALA A 173 17.71 -24.65 -35.67
CA ALA A 173 18.54 -24.79 -34.48
C ALA A 173 19.06 -23.45 -33.96
N GLU A 174 19.38 -22.50 -34.84
CA GLU A 174 19.82 -21.15 -34.43
C GLU A 174 18.71 -20.39 -33.69
N ALA A 175 17.48 -20.44 -34.19
CA ALA A 175 16.34 -19.85 -33.50
C ALA A 175 16.09 -20.54 -32.15
N ALA A 176 16.22 -21.86 -32.06
CA ALA A 176 16.08 -22.59 -30.81
C ALA A 176 17.19 -22.26 -29.80
N HIS A 177 18.44 -22.10 -30.26
CA HIS A 177 19.56 -21.61 -29.46
C HIS A 177 19.26 -20.22 -28.90
N ALA A 178 18.70 -19.31 -29.71
CA ALA A 178 18.32 -17.97 -29.26
C ALA A 178 17.27 -18.03 -28.13
N VAL A 179 16.28 -18.93 -28.19
CA VAL A 179 15.31 -19.14 -27.11
C VAL A 179 15.98 -19.62 -25.82
N LEU A 180 16.88 -20.61 -25.90
CA LEU A 180 17.61 -21.07 -24.71
C LEU A 180 18.52 -19.97 -24.13
N LEU A 181 19.19 -19.19 -24.98
CA LEU A 181 20.03 -18.08 -24.54
C LEU A 181 19.23 -16.96 -23.88
N HIS A 182 17.99 -16.71 -24.32
CA HIS A 182 17.06 -15.81 -23.65
C HIS A 182 16.78 -16.29 -22.23
N GLU A 183 16.42 -17.57 -22.06
CA GLU A 183 16.18 -18.16 -20.74
C GLU A 183 17.43 -18.11 -19.85
N LEU A 184 18.61 -18.41 -20.40
CA LEU A 184 19.88 -18.26 -19.68
C LEU A 184 20.19 -16.81 -19.32
N GLY A 185 19.69 -15.84 -20.08
CA GLY A 185 19.72 -14.41 -19.76
C GLY A 185 19.02 -14.12 -18.42
N HIS A 186 17.87 -14.73 -18.16
CA HIS A 186 17.20 -14.66 -16.86
C HIS A 186 18.02 -15.30 -15.74
N VAL A 187 18.65 -16.46 -16.00
CA VAL A 187 19.50 -17.17 -15.02
C VAL A 187 20.67 -16.30 -14.57
N ARG A 188 21.35 -15.65 -15.52
CA ARG A 188 22.51 -14.78 -15.26
C ARG A 188 22.16 -13.59 -14.37
N ARG A 189 20.91 -13.12 -14.41
CA ARG A 189 20.40 -12.01 -13.59
C ARG A 189 19.72 -12.45 -12.28
N GLY A 190 19.61 -13.76 -12.05
CA GLY A 190 18.88 -14.29 -10.89
C GLY A 190 17.36 -14.11 -10.97
N GLU A 191 16.84 -13.71 -12.14
CA GLU A 191 15.43 -13.39 -12.33
C GLU A 191 14.53 -14.64 -12.25
N GLN A 192 15.08 -15.83 -12.44
CA GLN A 192 14.36 -17.10 -12.28
C GLN A 192 13.74 -17.24 -10.88
N HIS A 193 14.36 -16.67 -9.84
CA HIS A 193 13.82 -16.70 -8.49
C HIS A 193 12.56 -15.85 -8.33
N VAL A 194 12.43 -14.76 -9.08
CA VAL A 194 11.32 -13.82 -8.97
C VAL A 194 10.27 -14.10 -10.04
N ALA A 195 10.66 -14.19 -11.32
CA ALA A 195 9.76 -14.22 -12.47
C ALA A 195 9.72 -15.56 -13.24
N GLY A 196 10.54 -16.57 -12.87
CA GLY A 196 10.58 -17.86 -13.58
C GLY A 196 9.26 -18.66 -13.58
N LEU A 197 9.28 -19.87 -14.13
CA LEU A 197 8.10 -20.74 -14.20
C LEU A 197 7.47 -20.96 -12.80
N GLY A 198 6.14 -20.87 -12.73
CA GLY A 198 5.39 -20.97 -11.46
C GLY A 198 5.59 -19.81 -10.49
N SER A 199 6.04 -18.64 -10.97
CA SER A 199 6.12 -17.43 -10.14
C SER A 199 4.73 -16.96 -9.69
N PRO A 200 4.55 -16.60 -8.42
CA PRO A 200 3.34 -15.91 -7.96
C PRO A 200 3.09 -14.57 -8.67
N PHE A 201 4.12 -13.90 -9.20
CA PHE A 201 3.95 -12.65 -9.97
C PHE A 201 3.18 -12.87 -11.26
N THR A 202 3.50 -13.94 -12.01
CA THR A 202 2.78 -14.26 -13.25
C THR A 202 1.37 -14.76 -12.95
N ALA A 203 1.20 -15.49 -11.85
CA ALA A 203 -0.12 -15.88 -11.36
C ALA A 203 -0.98 -14.68 -10.96
N LEU A 204 -0.41 -13.66 -10.31
CA LEU A 204 -1.11 -12.41 -9.95
C LEU A 204 -1.69 -11.77 -11.21
N VAL A 205 -0.86 -11.49 -12.22
CA VAL A 205 -1.29 -10.83 -13.46
C VAL A 205 -2.38 -11.63 -14.17
N ARG A 206 -2.31 -12.96 -14.15
CA ARG A 206 -3.29 -13.84 -14.79
C ARG A 206 -4.63 -13.90 -14.06
N VAL A 207 -4.62 -13.99 -12.73
CA VAL A 207 -5.83 -14.16 -11.92
C VAL A 207 -6.55 -12.81 -11.73
N TRP A 208 -5.80 -11.72 -11.82
CA TRP A 208 -6.27 -10.40 -11.47
C TRP A 208 -7.57 -9.93 -12.17
N PRO A 209 -7.71 -10.03 -13.52
CA PRO A 209 -8.93 -9.55 -14.19
C PRO A 209 -10.20 -10.23 -13.66
N TYR A 210 -10.10 -11.52 -13.32
CA TYR A 210 -11.21 -12.29 -12.76
C TYR A 210 -11.56 -11.85 -11.35
N VAL A 211 -10.55 -11.57 -10.52
CA VAL A 211 -10.76 -11.04 -9.17
C VAL A 211 -11.40 -9.66 -9.25
N LEU A 212 -10.91 -8.77 -10.12
CA LEU A 212 -11.49 -7.45 -10.29
C LEU A 212 -12.96 -7.53 -10.74
N GLY A 213 -13.23 -8.36 -11.75
CA GLY A 213 -14.60 -8.61 -12.23
C GLY A 213 -15.51 -9.15 -11.13
N GLY A 214 -15.06 -10.15 -10.37
CA GLY A 214 -15.87 -10.77 -9.32
C GLY A 214 -16.02 -9.89 -8.07
N LEU A 215 -14.93 -9.35 -7.54
CA LEU A 215 -14.91 -8.67 -6.24
C LEU A 215 -15.15 -7.16 -6.30
N VAL A 216 -15.06 -6.51 -7.46
CA VAL A 216 -15.41 -5.09 -7.61
C VAL A 216 -16.76 -4.92 -8.29
N ALA A 217 -17.01 -5.61 -9.42
CA ALA A 217 -18.26 -5.39 -10.15
C ALA A 217 -19.48 -5.89 -9.37
N LEU A 218 -19.38 -7.02 -8.67
CA LEU A 218 -20.49 -7.57 -7.90
C LEU A 218 -20.91 -6.64 -6.73
N PRO A 219 -20.01 -6.17 -5.83
CA PRO A 219 -20.44 -5.27 -4.75
C PRO A 219 -20.96 -3.92 -5.25
N VAL A 220 -20.38 -3.38 -6.33
CA VAL A 220 -20.87 -2.15 -6.95
C VAL A 220 -22.29 -2.35 -7.49
N THR A 221 -22.54 -3.44 -8.20
CA THR A 221 -23.87 -3.75 -8.74
C THR A 221 -24.90 -3.91 -7.61
N LEU A 222 -24.56 -4.64 -6.55
CA LEU A 222 -25.42 -4.81 -5.38
C LEU A 222 -25.72 -3.48 -4.69
N LEU A 223 -24.74 -2.59 -4.59
CA LEU A 223 -24.90 -1.27 -3.99
C LEU A 223 -25.86 -0.38 -4.79
N PHE A 224 -25.78 -0.39 -6.13
CA PHE A 224 -26.73 0.34 -6.98
C PHE A 224 -28.15 -0.22 -6.91
N VAL A 225 -28.30 -1.55 -6.92
CA VAL A 225 -29.62 -2.21 -6.83
C VAL A 225 -30.31 -1.93 -5.49
N THR A 226 -29.55 -1.73 -4.41
CA THR A 226 -30.11 -1.55 -3.06
C THR A 226 -30.41 -0.10 -2.67
N GLY A 227 -30.05 0.90 -3.49
CA GLY A 227 -30.41 2.30 -3.26
C GLY A 227 -29.84 2.93 -1.98
N ASN A 228 -28.69 2.44 -1.47
CA ASN A 228 -28.15 2.87 -0.19
C ASN A 228 -27.62 4.32 -0.23
N ALA A 229 -27.92 5.12 0.80
CA ALA A 229 -27.42 6.49 0.96
C ALA A 229 -25.89 6.58 1.08
N THR A 230 -25.22 5.50 1.51
CA THR A 230 -23.74 5.43 1.54
C THR A 230 -23.11 5.26 0.16
N ALA A 231 -23.92 5.11 -0.90
CA ALA A 231 -23.44 4.79 -2.23
C ALA A 231 -22.41 5.75 -2.79
N ARG A 232 -22.44 7.05 -2.44
CA ARG A 232 -21.43 8.01 -2.90
C ARG A 232 -20.05 7.78 -2.28
N MET A 233 -19.99 7.51 -0.98
CA MET A 233 -18.73 7.20 -0.30
C MET A 233 -18.16 5.88 -0.83
N THR A 234 -19.01 4.87 -0.99
CA THR A 234 -18.58 3.59 -1.55
C THR A 234 -18.18 3.71 -3.02
N LEU A 235 -18.83 4.56 -3.82
CA LEU A 235 -18.43 4.80 -5.20
C LEU A 235 -17.08 5.52 -5.28
N ALA A 236 -16.82 6.49 -4.39
CA ALA A 236 -15.51 7.12 -4.28
C ALA A 236 -14.42 6.08 -3.95
N GLU A 237 -14.68 5.20 -2.98
CA GLU A 237 -13.77 4.11 -2.63
C GLU A 237 -13.56 3.14 -3.80
N VAL A 238 -14.62 2.77 -4.51
CA VAL A 238 -14.55 1.92 -5.71
C VAL A 238 -13.67 2.55 -6.78
N VAL A 239 -13.79 3.84 -7.03
CA VAL A 239 -12.94 4.57 -7.98
C VAL A 239 -11.47 4.49 -7.56
N LEU A 240 -11.18 4.72 -6.27
CA LEU A 240 -9.83 4.60 -5.73
C LEU A 240 -9.30 3.17 -5.85
N VAL A 241 -10.10 2.15 -5.52
CA VAL A 241 -9.74 0.74 -5.68
C VAL A 241 -9.46 0.40 -7.12
N LEU A 242 -10.35 0.78 -8.06
CA LEU A 242 -10.17 0.55 -9.49
C LEU A 242 -8.89 1.19 -10.03
N CYS A 243 -8.49 2.36 -9.50
CA CYS A 243 -7.24 3.02 -9.88
C CYS A 243 -6.02 2.43 -9.17
N SER A 244 -6.15 1.95 -7.94
CA SER A 244 -5.07 1.35 -7.13
C SER A 244 -4.51 0.06 -7.74
N VAL A 245 -5.30 -0.57 -8.60
CA VAL A 245 -5.01 -1.88 -9.15
C VAL A 245 -4.04 -1.81 -10.33
N PRO A 246 -4.34 -1.06 -11.42
CA PRO A 246 -3.36 -0.82 -12.45
C PRO A 246 -2.13 -0.12 -11.88
N LYS A 247 -2.26 0.65 -10.79
CA LYS A 247 -1.15 1.25 -10.05
C LYS A 247 -0.07 0.21 -9.67
N VAL A 248 -0.48 -0.93 -9.10
CA VAL A 248 0.46 -1.99 -8.70
C VAL A 248 0.92 -2.80 -9.91
N LEU A 249 -0.01 -3.12 -10.82
CA LEU A 249 0.30 -3.91 -12.01
C LEU A 249 1.30 -3.19 -12.93
N LEU A 250 1.23 -1.87 -13.08
CA LEU A 250 2.15 -1.09 -13.91
C LEU A 250 3.61 -1.31 -13.49
N LEU A 251 3.91 -1.29 -12.19
CA LEU A 251 5.27 -1.52 -11.70
C LEU A 251 5.72 -2.97 -11.93
N VAL A 252 4.85 -3.94 -11.63
CA VAL A 252 5.14 -5.36 -11.84
C VAL A 252 5.39 -5.65 -13.33
N VAL A 253 4.52 -5.14 -14.20
CA VAL A 253 4.63 -5.28 -15.66
C VAL A 253 5.90 -4.61 -16.18
N ALA A 254 6.20 -3.38 -15.75
CA ALA A 254 7.42 -2.69 -16.16
C ALA A 254 8.69 -3.45 -15.75
N ALA A 255 8.71 -4.04 -14.55
CA ALA A 255 9.82 -4.86 -14.09
C ALA A 255 9.95 -6.17 -14.88
N LEU A 256 8.83 -6.86 -15.16
CA LEU A 256 8.80 -8.07 -15.98
C LEU A 256 9.23 -7.79 -17.42
N TRP A 257 8.70 -6.73 -18.04
CA TRP A 257 9.08 -6.31 -19.39
C TRP A 257 10.56 -5.95 -19.47
N SER A 258 11.09 -5.26 -18.45
CA SER A 258 12.53 -4.96 -18.41
C SER A 258 13.40 -6.22 -18.37
N ALA A 259 12.96 -7.23 -17.61
CA ALA A 259 13.65 -8.51 -17.52
C ALA A 259 13.62 -9.25 -18.87
N GLU A 260 12.45 -9.32 -19.51
CA GLU A 260 12.25 -9.96 -20.81
C GLU A 260 13.04 -9.27 -21.93
N LEU A 261 12.97 -7.94 -22.04
CA LEU A 261 13.74 -7.18 -23.02
C LEU A 261 15.26 -7.26 -22.75
N GLY A 262 15.65 -7.32 -21.48
CA GLY A 262 17.03 -7.60 -21.10
C GLY A 262 17.48 -9.00 -21.55
N ALA A 263 16.63 -10.01 -21.40
CA ALA A 263 16.90 -11.39 -21.81
C ALA A 263 16.96 -11.52 -23.34
N ASP A 264 16.05 -10.85 -24.06
CA ASP A 264 16.08 -10.74 -25.52
C ASP A 264 17.40 -10.14 -26.01
N ARG A 265 17.85 -9.03 -25.39
CA ARG A 265 19.14 -8.46 -25.73
C ARG A 265 20.31 -9.43 -25.49
N CYS A 266 20.28 -10.17 -24.37
CA CYS A 266 21.29 -11.19 -24.09
C CYS A 266 21.31 -12.30 -25.16
N ALA A 267 20.14 -12.70 -25.64
CA ALA A 267 20.02 -13.68 -26.72
C ALA A 267 20.48 -13.12 -28.07
N ALA A 268 20.06 -11.89 -28.42
CA ALA A 268 20.45 -11.23 -29.67
C ALA A 268 21.96 -10.99 -29.76
N GLU A 269 22.61 -10.61 -28.66
CA GLU A 269 24.07 -10.43 -28.61
C GLU A 269 24.83 -11.77 -28.73
N ALA A 270 24.25 -12.89 -28.25
CA ALA A 270 24.92 -14.19 -28.24
C ALA A 270 24.65 -15.04 -29.50
N ALA A 271 23.40 -15.05 -30.00
CA ALA A 271 22.97 -15.83 -31.17
C ALA A 271 22.81 -15.00 -32.45
N GLY A 272 22.90 -13.67 -32.34
CA GLY A 272 22.57 -12.75 -33.43
C GLY A 272 21.11 -12.30 -33.40
N PRO A 273 20.83 -11.05 -33.83
CA PRO A 273 19.47 -10.49 -33.81
C PRO A 273 18.52 -11.24 -34.73
N ASP A 274 18.99 -11.72 -35.89
CA ASP A 274 18.14 -12.43 -36.86
C ASP A 274 17.62 -13.77 -36.32
N ALA A 275 18.47 -14.53 -35.61
CA ALA A 275 18.07 -15.79 -34.98
C ALA A 275 16.98 -15.57 -33.93
N LEU A 276 17.12 -14.54 -33.10
CA LEU A 276 16.10 -14.19 -32.12
C LEU A 276 14.80 -13.69 -32.78
N VAL A 277 14.89 -12.86 -33.83
CA VAL A 277 13.70 -12.38 -34.55
C VAL A 277 12.94 -13.54 -35.20
N ARG A 278 13.65 -14.51 -35.81
CA ARG A 278 13.02 -15.74 -36.34
C ARG A 278 12.34 -16.54 -35.23
N ALA A 279 13.00 -16.69 -34.09
CA ALA A 279 12.42 -17.36 -32.92
C ALA A 279 11.15 -16.68 -32.41
N LEU A 280 11.16 -15.35 -32.26
CA LEU A 280 10.03 -14.57 -31.79
C LEU A 280 8.82 -14.69 -32.73
N ARG A 281 9.03 -14.63 -34.06
CA ARG A 281 7.97 -14.80 -35.06
C ARG A 281 7.35 -16.20 -35.01
N ARG A 282 8.19 -17.25 -34.96
CA ARG A 282 7.72 -18.65 -34.85
C ARG A 282 6.91 -18.91 -33.57
N LEU A 283 7.28 -18.27 -32.46
CA LEU A 283 6.58 -18.43 -31.18
C LEU A 283 5.28 -17.63 -31.10
N GLU A 284 5.19 -16.48 -31.77
CA GLU A 284 3.97 -15.67 -31.84
C GLU A 284 2.80 -16.42 -32.50
N GLU A 285 3.09 -17.22 -33.52
CA GLU A 285 2.11 -18.05 -34.24
C GLU A 285 1.43 -19.11 -33.34
N GLY A 286 2.08 -19.47 -32.22
CA GLY A 286 1.59 -20.49 -31.29
C GLY A 286 0.81 -19.97 -30.07
N ASP A 287 1.02 -18.73 -29.62
CA ASP A 287 0.49 -18.25 -28.33
C ASP A 287 -0.80 -17.43 -28.47
N HIS A 288 -1.92 -18.02 -28.05
CA HIS A 288 -3.27 -17.46 -28.16
C HIS A 288 -3.78 -16.82 -26.86
N GLY A 289 -2.95 -16.75 -25.81
CA GLY A 289 -3.36 -16.24 -24.51
C GLY A 289 -3.44 -14.70 -24.46
N GLY A 290 -4.63 -14.11 -24.56
CA GLY A 290 -4.80 -12.64 -24.50
C GLY A 290 -4.18 -11.96 -23.26
N LEU A 291 -4.16 -12.66 -22.12
CA LEU A 291 -3.53 -12.16 -20.88
C LEU A 291 -2.00 -12.33 -20.84
N ALA A 292 -1.41 -13.19 -21.67
CA ALA A 292 0.04 -13.33 -21.78
C ALA A 292 0.73 -12.03 -22.21
N ARG A 293 0.01 -11.21 -23.00
CA ARG A 293 0.41 -9.88 -23.44
C ARG A 293 0.61 -8.86 -22.31
N LEU A 294 0.12 -9.14 -21.10
CA LEU A 294 0.33 -8.24 -19.97
C LEU A 294 1.70 -8.43 -19.32
N TYR A 295 2.20 -9.67 -19.25
CA TYR A 295 3.47 -9.97 -18.59
C TYR A 295 4.65 -10.21 -19.55
N HIS A 296 4.37 -10.33 -20.86
CA HIS A 296 5.39 -10.24 -21.92
C HIS A 296 5.22 -8.95 -22.73
N PRO A 297 6.33 -8.27 -23.10
CA PRO A 297 6.25 -7.17 -24.05
C PRO A 297 5.66 -7.63 -25.39
N PRO A 298 4.90 -6.78 -26.11
CA PRO A 298 4.43 -7.10 -27.46
C PRO A 298 5.57 -7.53 -28.38
N VAL A 299 5.34 -8.52 -29.25
CA VAL A 299 6.40 -9.10 -30.09
C VAL A 299 7.08 -8.04 -30.98
N GLY A 300 6.33 -7.06 -31.49
CA GLY A 300 6.91 -5.93 -32.23
C GLY A 300 7.91 -5.10 -31.40
N VAL A 301 7.64 -4.90 -30.11
CA VAL A 301 8.58 -4.24 -29.18
C VAL A 301 9.82 -5.10 -28.97
N ARG A 302 9.64 -6.41 -28.75
CA ARG A 302 10.75 -7.37 -28.57
C ARG A 302 11.66 -7.43 -29.80
N ILE A 303 11.07 -7.53 -31.00
CA ILE A 303 11.79 -7.50 -32.28
C ILE A 303 12.55 -6.18 -32.43
N TRP A 304 11.91 -5.03 -32.16
CA TRP A 304 12.59 -3.74 -32.24
C TRP A 304 13.80 -3.67 -31.31
N PHE A 305 13.69 -4.15 -30.07
CA PHE A 305 14.79 -4.21 -29.11
C PHE A 305 15.89 -5.19 -29.52
N ALA A 306 15.53 -6.34 -30.08
CA ALA A 306 16.48 -7.30 -30.62
C ALA A 306 17.32 -6.69 -31.75
N SER A 307 16.68 -5.97 -32.67
CA SER A 307 17.34 -5.34 -33.82
C SER A 307 18.14 -4.08 -33.48
N HIS A 308 17.80 -3.39 -32.37
CA HIS A 308 18.43 -2.11 -31.97
C HIS A 308 19.14 -2.18 -30.62
N GLY A 309 19.52 -3.38 -30.13
CA GLY A 309 20.05 -3.56 -28.77
C GLY A 309 21.31 -2.73 -28.45
N GLU A 310 22.11 -2.40 -29.47
CA GLU A 310 23.30 -1.56 -29.34
C GLU A 310 23.00 -0.07 -29.38
N ALA A 311 21.84 0.34 -29.91
CA ALA A 311 21.47 1.75 -30.00
C ALA A 311 21.26 2.35 -28.61
N GLY A 312 21.90 3.50 -28.35
CA GLY A 312 21.77 4.19 -27.06
C GLY A 312 20.32 4.52 -26.67
N SER A 313 19.43 4.72 -27.66
CA SER A 313 18.00 4.94 -27.46
C SER A 313 17.29 3.72 -26.88
N ALA A 314 17.57 2.51 -27.36
CA ALA A 314 17.01 1.27 -26.81
C ALA A 314 17.47 1.08 -25.36
N GLN A 315 18.77 1.29 -25.09
CA GLN A 315 19.32 1.19 -23.73
C GLN A 315 18.70 2.20 -22.78
N LEU A 316 18.48 3.44 -23.25
CA LEU A 316 17.83 4.48 -22.49
C LEU A 316 16.37 4.12 -22.20
N LEU A 317 15.61 3.67 -23.20
CA LEU A 317 14.22 3.26 -23.02
C LEU A 317 14.08 2.10 -22.01
N LEU A 318 14.96 1.10 -22.09
CA LEU A 318 14.99 -0.01 -21.15
C LEU A 318 15.30 0.45 -19.71
N THR A 319 16.20 1.42 -19.55
CA THR A 319 16.54 2.00 -18.24
C THR A 319 15.42 2.91 -17.71
N LEU A 320 14.67 3.57 -18.61
CA LEU A 320 13.57 4.45 -18.25
C LEU A 320 12.23 3.73 -18.02
N LEU A 321 12.12 2.44 -18.36
CA LEU A 321 10.84 1.73 -18.27
C LEU A 321 10.25 1.73 -16.84
N TRP A 322 11.09 1.50 -15.83
CA TRP A 322 10.70 1.54 -14.42
C TRP A 322 10.33 2.95 -13.92
N PRO A 323 11.17 4.00 -14.05
CA PRO A 323 10.80 5.33 -13.58
C PRO A 323 9.61 5.92 -14.37
N ALA A 324 9.45 5.59 -15.64
CA ALA A 324 8.26 5.95 -16.41
C ALA A 324 7.00 5.28 -15.83
N ALA A 325 7.10 4.02 -15.38
CA ALA A 325 6.00 3.34 -14.70
C ALA A 325 5.66 3.99 -13.36
N LEU A 326 6.64 4.45 -12.56
CA LEU A 326 6.39 5.24 -11.35
C LEU A 326 5.67 6.57 -11.65
N LEU A 327 6.06 7.26 -12.73
CA LEU A 327 5.35 8.47 -13.14
C LEU A 327 3.91 8.16 -13.56
N ALA A 328 3.71 7.14 -14.41
CA ALA A 328 2.37 6.72 -14.82
C ALA A 328 1.51 6.29 -13.63
N GLN A 329 2.12 5.65 -12.64
CA GLN A 329 1.50 5.27 -11.38
C GLN A 329 0.99 6.49 -10.60
N LEU A 330 1.82 7.53 -10.46
CA LEU A 330 1.47 8.80 -9.83
C LEU A 330 0.32 9.51 -10.58
N LEU A 331 0.43 9.60 -11.91
CA LEU A 331 -0.60 10.22 -12.75
C LEU A 331 -1.94 9.49 -12.62
N LEU A 332 -1.92 8.15 -12.61
CA LEU A 332 -3.12 7.34 -12.41
C LEU A 332 -3.73 7.58 -11.02
N ALA A 333 -2.91 7.71 -9.97
CA ALA A 333 -3.39 8.05 -8.64
C ALA A 333 -4.07 9.43 -8.62
N MET A 334 -3.50 10.42 -9.31
CA MET A 334 -4.09 11.75 -9.45
C MET A 334 -5.44 11.72 -10.19
N VAL A 335 -5.49 10.99 -11.32
CA VAL A 335 -6.70 10.82 -12.13
C VAL A 335 -7.80 10.10 -11.35
N GLY A 336 -7.47 9.14 -10.49
CA GLY A 336 -8.43 8.46 -9.62
C GLY A 336 -8.88 9.29 -8.42
N ALA A 337 -7.96 10.05 -7.80
CA ALA A 337 -8.26 10.86 -6.62
C ALA A 337 -9.19 12.03 -6.92
N MET A 338 -9.08 12.65 -8.10
CA MET A 338 -9.93 13.77 -8.50
C MET A 338 -11.45 13.45 -8.46
N PRO A 339 -11.95 12.44 -9.21
CA PRO A 339 -13.36 12.05 -9.14
C PRO A 339 -13.75 11.52 -7.76
N ALA A 340 -12.85 10.85 -7.03
CA ALA A 340 -13.13 10.40 -5.67
C ALA A 340 -13.42 11.59 -4.73
N TYR A 341 -12.60 12.64 -4.73
CA TYR A 341 -12.87 13.84 -3.93
C TYR A 341 -14.15 14.57 -4.34
N VAL A 342 -14.43 14.65 -5.65
CA VAL A 342 -15.69 15.25 -6.15
C VAL A 342 -16.90 14.44 -5.69
N LEU A 343 -16.84 13.10 -5.72
CA LEU A 343 -17.89 12.22 -5.21
C LEU A 343 -18.10 12.36 -3.70
N LEU A 344 -17.04 12.68 -2.96
CA LEU A 344 -17.08 13.03 -1.54
C LEU A 344 -17.58 14.46 -1.26
N GLY A 345 -17.96 15.22 -2.29
CA GLY A 345 -18.57 16.55 -2.18
C GLY A 345 -17.57 17.71 -2.20
N ALA A 346 -16.30 17.47 -2.51
CA ALA A 346 -15.35 18.57 -2.71
C ALA A 346 -15.68 19.36 -3.98
N SER A 347 -15.50 20.69 -3.94
CA SER A 347 -15.53 21.51 -5.15
C SER A 347 -14.33 21.17 -6.05
N GLN A 348 -14.44 21.42 -7.36
CA GLN A 348 -13.34 21.12 -8.30
C GLN A 348 -12.02 21.76 -7.87
N ASN A 349 -12.03 23.05 -7.49
CA ASN A 349 -10.84 23.75 -6.99
C ASN A 349 -10.26 23.11 -5.72
N ARG A 350 -11.11 22.60 -4.82
CA ARG A 350 -10.66 21.89 -3.63
C ARG A 350 -10.07 20.53 -4.00
N ALA A 351 -10.76 19.73 -4.80
CA ALA A 351 -10.29 18.43 -5.27
C ALA A 351 -8.93 18.55 -5.99
N THR A 352 -8.76 19.55 -6.87
CA THR A 352 -7.47 19.81 -7.53
C THR A 352 -6.36 20.11 -6.52
N ARG A 353 -6.61 20.94 -5.51
CA ARG A 353 -5.62 21.23 -4.46
C ARG A 353 -5.24 19.99 -3.65
N GLU A 354 -6.21 19.16 -3.26
CA GLU A 354 -5.97 17.93 -2.52
C GLU A 354 -5.20 16.90 -3.36
N VAL A 355 -5.54 16.77 -4.66
CA VAL A 355 -4.81 15.90 -5.60
C VAL A 355 -3.37 16.36 -5.79
N LEU A 356 -3.13 17.66 -5.92
CA LEU A 356 -1.77 18.21 -6.01
C LEU A 356 -1.00 18.02 -4.70
N ALA A 357 -1.65 18.18 -3.54
CA ALA A 357 -1.06 17.90 -2.25
C ALA A 357 -0.70 16.42 -2.09
N LEU A 358 -1.56 15.51 -2.53
CA LEU A 358 -1.30 14.06 -2.57
C LEU A 358 -0.11 13.73 -3.49
N ALA A 359 -0.03 14.37 -4.66
CA ALA A 359 1.08 14.17 -5.58
C ALA A 359 2.41 14.67 -4.99
N HIS A 360 2.39 15.85 -4.37
CA HIS A 360 3.56 16.41 -3.66
C HIS A 360 4.01 15.51 -2.51
N ASP A 361 3.07 15.03 -1.69
CA ASP A 361 3.34 14.10 -0.59
C ASP A 361 3.93 12.79 -1.11
N THR A 362 3.37 12.21 -2.18
CA THR A 362 3.90 11.00 -2.81
C THR A 362 5.32 11.21 -3.35
N LEU A 363 5.60 12.34 -4.01
CA LEU A 363 6.94 12.62 -4.55
C LEU A 363 8.00 12.83 -3.47
N THR A 364 7.63 13.43 -2.34
CA THR A 364 8.57 13.80 -1.27
C THR A 364 8.77 12.68 -0.25
N THR A 365 7.75 11.85 -0.01
CA THR A 365 7.77 10.83 1.05
C THR A 365 7.92 9.40 0.53
N ASP A 366 7.57 9.10 -0.74
CA ASP A 366 7.65 7.74 -1.25
C ASP A 366 9.12 7.33 -1.48
N PRO A 367 9.65 6.33 -0.75
CA PRO A 367 11.03 5.88 -0.92
C PRO A 367 11.30 5.31 -2.32
N ALA A 368 10.28 4.94 -3.11
CA ALA A 368 10.46 4.38 -4.44
C ALA A 368 11.19 5.32 -5.40
N TRP A 369 10.92 6.63 -5.36
CA TRP A 369 11.60 7.60 -6.22
C TRP A 369 13.08 7.73 -5.87
N TRP A 370 13.39 7.85 -4.59
CA TRP A 370 14.77 7.94 -4.09
C TRP A 370 15.56 6.65 -4.36
N ALA A 371 14.95 5.49 -4.11
CA ALA A 371 15.57 4.19 -4.38
C ALA A 371 15.81 3.99 -5.88
N THR A 372 14.90 4.46 -6.74
CA THR A 372 15.07 4.43 -8.19
C THR A 372 16.23 5.31 -8.64
N LEU A 373 16.29 6.57 -8.18
CA LEU A 373 17.40 7.48 -8.49
C LEU A 373 18.74 6.90 -8.02
N ALA A 374 18.79 6.42 -6.77
CA ALA A 374 19.99 5.80 -6.20
C ALA A 374 20.43 4.58 -7.01
N LEU A 375 19.49 3.70 -7.41
CA LEU A 375 19.82 2.53 -8.21
C LEU A 375 20.36 2.91 -9.59
N VAL A 376 19.73 3.86 -10.30
CA VAL A 376 20.23 4.31 -11.62
C VAL A 376 21.64 4.89 -11.53
N LEU A 377 21.95 5.64 -10.47
CA LEU A 377 23.27 6.24 -10.25
C LEU A 377 24.33 5.21 -9.84
N VAL A 378 23.98 4.27 -8.97
CA VAL A 378 24.94 3.32 -8.35
C VAL A 378 25.15 2.07 -9.21
N TRP A 379 24.14 1.64 -9.98
CA TRP A 379 24.20 0.42 -10.79
C TRP A 379 25.40 0.32 -11.75
N PRO A 380 25.79 1.37 -12.51
CA PRO A 380 26.98 1.30 -13.35
C PRO A 380 28.28 1.04 -12.55
N LEU A 381 28.36 1.48 -11.29
CA LEU A 381 29.51 1.20 -10.42
C LEU A 381 29.51 -0.26 -9.95
N VAL A 382 28.33 -0.79 -9.60
CA VAL A 382 28.15 -2.18 -9.15
C VAL A 382 28.52 -3.18 -10.25
N THR A 383 28.07 -2.92 -11.49
CA THR A 383 28.41 -3.77 -12.63
C THR A 383 29.90 -3.67 -12.99
N GLY A 384 30.49 -2.48 -12.87
CA GLY A 384 31.93 -2.25 -13.03
C GLY A 384 32.77 -3.10 -12.07
N VAL A 385 32.48 -3.07 -10.77
CA VAL A 385 33.22 -3.85 -9.75
C VAL A 385 33.10 -5.36 -10.02
N ARG A 386 31.90 -5.87 -10.33
CA ARG A 386 31.68 -7.30 -10.57
C ARG A 386 32.45 -7.84 -11.78
N SER A 387 32.71 -6.98 -12.78
CA SER A 387 33.51 -7.34 -13.95
C SER A 387 35.01 -7.49 -13.64
N SER A 388 35.51 -6.82 -12.59
CA SER A 388 36.92 -6.84 -12.21
C SER A 388 37.35 -8.08 -11.42
N THR A 389 36.42 -8.73 -10.71
CA THR A 389 36.71 -9.86 -9.81
C THR A 389 36.71 -11.24 -10.51
N GLY A 390 37.05 -11.29 -11.80
CA GLY A 390 37.18 -12.56 -12.54
C GLY A 390 35.87 -13.27 -12.90
N GLY A 391 34.71 -12.69 -12.58
CA GLY A 391 33.46 -13.11 -13.19
C GLY A 391 33.51 -12.78 -14.68
N ARG A 392 33.15 -13.72 -15.56
CA ARG A 392 32.89 -13.41 -16.98
C ARG A 392 32.00 -12.16 -17.00
N PRO A 393 32.46 -11.04 -17.60
CA PRO A 393 31.77 -9.77 -17.48
C PRO A 393 30.38 -9.93 -18.10
N ALA A 394 29.37 -9.93 -17.25
CA ALA A 394 28.05 -9.54 -17.68
C ALA A 394 28.17 -8.05 -17.96
N PHE A 395 28.34 -7.71 -19.24
CA PHE A 395 27.60 -6.62 -19.85
C PHE A 395 27.98 -5.16 -19.30
N SER A 396 28.45 -4.14 -20.09
CA SER A 396 28.52 -2.65 -19.79
C SER A 396 27.63 -1.63 -20.63
N VAL A 397 26.73 -0.82 -20.05
CA VAL A 397 25.85 0.18 -20.74
C VAL A 397 26.57 1.51 -20.63
N SER A 398 26.46 2.36 -21.65
CA SER A 398 27.17 3.64 -21.64
C SER A 398 26.86 4.44 -20.37
N PRO A 399 27.87 4.91 -19.61
CA PRO A 399 27.65 5.78 -18.46
C PRO A 399 26.79 7.01 -18.80
N ARG A 400 26.83 7.47 -20.05
CA ARG A 400 25.97 8.54 -20.56
C ARG A 400 24.49 8.16 -20.53
N VAL A 401 24.14 6.91 -20.85
CA VAL A 401 22.75 6.43 -20.78
C VAL A 401 22.26 6.43 -19.34
N TYR A 402 23.06 5.97 -18.38
CA TYR A 402 22.69 6.04 -16.96
C TYR A 402 22.59 7.47 -16.44
N ALA A 403 23.52 8.35 -16.82
CA ALA A 403 23.46 9.77 -16.46
C ALA A 403 22.19 10.42 -17.01
N THR A 404 21.87 10.20 -18.30
CA THR A 404 20.64 10.71 -18.91
C THR A 404 19.39 10.11 -18.26
N ALA A 405 19.39 8.81 -17.96
CA ALA A 405 18.27 8.15 -17.30
C ALA A 405 18.06 8.67 -15.88
N ALA A 406 19.13 9.05 -15.16
CA ALA A 406 19.05 9.61 -13.81
C ALA A 406 18.46 11.02 -13.78
N LEU A 407 18.59 11.80 -14.87
CA LEU A 407 17.96 13.12 -14.98
C LEU A 407 16.45 13.03 -14.84
N PHE A 408 15.82 11.95 -15.33
CA PHE A 408 14.36 11.81 -15.27
C PHE A 408 13.81 11.76 -13.83
N PRO A 409 14.16 10.76 -12.97
CA PRO A 409 13.68 10.76 -11.59
C PRO A 409 14.21 11.95 -10.78
N ALA A 410 15.41 12.48 -11.09
CA ALA A 410 15.93 13.68 -10.43
C ALA A 410 15.07 14.92 -10.70
N VAL A 411 14.66 15.14 -11.97
CA VAL A 411 13.78 16.26 -12.34
C VAL A 411 12.40 16.08 -11.70
N VAL A 412 11.84 14.86 -11.71
CA VAL A 412 10.55 14.58 -11.07
C VAL A 412 10.59 14.88 -9.57
N LEU A 413 11.65 14.45 -8.87
CA LEU A 413 11.87 14.77 -7.45
C LEU A 413 12.06 16.27 -7.22
N LEU A 414 12.83 16.96 -8.07
CA LEU A 414 13.05 18.40 -7.96
C LEU A 414 11.76 19.20 -8.14
N VAL A 415 10.90 18.81 -9.08
CA VAL A 415 9.55 19.37 -9.23
C VAL A 415 8.71 19.10 -7.98
N GLY A 416 8.82 17.90 -7.41
CA GLY A 416 8.19 17.53 -6.14
C GLY A 416 8.62 18.40 -4.96
N LEU A 417 9.86 18.89 -4.93
CA LEU A 417 10.38 19.75 -3.88
C LEU A 417 9.98 21.23 -4.01
N LEU A 418 9.43 21.65 -5.15
CA LEU A 418 8.93 23.02 -5.30
C LEU A 418 7.70 23.24 -4.40
N PRO A 419 7.57 24.41 -3.73
CA PRO A 419 6.44 24.73 -2.86
C PRO A 419 5.19 25.10 -3.69
N LEU A 420 4.76 24.20 -4.57
CA LEU A 420 3.65 24.40 -5.49
C LEU A 420 2.30 24.45 -4.76
N VAL A 421 2.21 23.87 -3.56
CA VAL A 421 1.00 23.85 -2.74
C VAL A 421 1.35 24.23 -1.30
N SER A 422 1.08 25.48 -0.93
CA SER A 422 1.02 25.84 0.49
C SER A 422 -0.21 25.15 1.07
N ARG A 423 -0.05 24.07 1.85
CA ARG A 423 -1.17 23.47 2.61
C ARG A 423 -1.72 24.55 3.54
N PRO A 424 -2.94 25.07 3.34
CA PRO A 424 -3.55 25.90 4.36
C PRO A 424 -3.81 24.99 5.57
N ALA A 425 -3.35 25.38 6.76
CA ALA A 425 -3.44 24.59 7.99
C ALA A 425 -4.87 24.46 8.55
N GLY A 426 -5.90 24.52 7.69
CA GLY A 426 -7.32 24.45 8.08
C GLY A 426 -7.90 23.06 7.87
N ASP A 427 -8.73 22.61 8.82
CA ASP A 427 -9.40 21.31 8.80
C ASP A 427 -10.10 21.00 7.47
N VAL A 428 -9.92 19.77 6.98
CA VAL A 428 -10.43 19.23 5.70
C VAL A 428 -11.97 19.26 5.58
N PHE A 429 -12.70 19.71 6.61
CA PHE A 429 -14.15 19.83 6.60
C PHE A 429 -14.69 21.21 7.03
N ALA A 430 -13.81 22.14 7.42
CA ALA A 430 -14.20 23.47 7.87
C ALA A 430 -13.79 24.51 6.83
N ASP A 431 -14.51 24.61 5.72
CA ASP A 431 -14.79 25.92 5.09
C ASP A 431 -15.53 25.77 3.75
N GLY A 432 -16.50 26.66 3.53
CA GLY A 432 -17.04 26.85 2.19
C GLY A 432 -18.45 27.40 2.03
N ARG A 433 -19.04 28.11 2.99
CA ARG A 433 -20.11 29.11 2.70
C ARG A 433 -20.00 30.32 3.65
N GLY A 434 -18.82 30.93 3.65
CA GLY A 434 -18.62 32.31 4.07
C GLY A 434 -18.75 33.26 2.87
N GLY A 435 -19.86 33.18 2.14
CA GLY A 435 -20.22 34.24 1.21
C GLY A 435 -20.84 35.37 2.03
N HIS A 436 -20.01 36.34 2.47
CA HIS A 436 -20.51 37.63 2.91
C HIS A 436 -21.18 38.30 1.71
N ALA A 437 -22.46 38.03 1.49
CA ALA A 437 -23.33 38.97 0.80
C ALA A 437 -23.45 40.18 1.72
N THR A 438 -22.63 41.20 1.46
CA THR A 438 -22.84 42.55 1.97
C THR A 438 -24.28 42.91 1.67
N ALA A 439 -25.09 43.06 2.72
CA ALA A 439 -26.44 43.58 2.64
C ALA A 439 -26.38 44.98 2.02
N SER A 440 -26.71 45.05 0.73
CA SER A 440 -27.06 46.28 0.05
C SER A 440 -28.35 46.78 0.69
N THR A 441 -28.24 47.79 1.54
CA THR A 441 -29.34 48.63 1.98
C THR A 441 -29.91 49.37 0.77
N GLY A 442 -30.95 48.81 0.15
CA GLY A 442 -31.67 49.41 -0.96
C GLY A 442 -33.18 49.38 -0.73
N VAL A 443 -33.70 50.49 -0.20
CA VAL A 443 -35.01 51.15 -0.41
C VAL A 443 -36.30 50.28 -0.50
N PRO A 444 -37.33 50.57 0.31
CA PRO A 444 -38.64 49.95 0.16
C PRO A 444 -39.41 50.57 -1.02
N GLY A 445 -39.63 49.77 -2.07
CA GLY A 445 -40.49 50.08 -3.21
C GLY A 445 -41.77 49.25 -3.14
N GLN A 446 -42.89 49.95 -2.97
CA GLN A 446 -44.25 49.46 -2.78
C GLN A 446 -44.91 49.08 -4.12
N GLY A 447 -45.63 47.97 -4.15
CA GLY A 447 -46.46 47.48 -5.27
C GLY A 447 -46.25 45.98 -5.46
N GLY A 448 -47.15 45.09 -5.05
CA GLY A 448 -48.56 45.05 -5.43
C GLY A 448 -48.70 43.99 -6.51
N GLY A 449 -48.93 42.73 -6.11
CA GLY A 449 -49.07 41.60 -7.02
C GLY A 449 -49.24 40.29 -6.26
N ASP A 450 -50.49 39.90 -6.05
CA ASP A 450 -50.90 38.56 -5.59
C ASP A 450 -50.39 37.48 -6.56
N THR A 451 -49.44 36.68 -6.11
CA THR A 451 -49.17 35.34 -6.66
C THR A 451 -48.87 34.42 -5.48
N ASP A 452 -49.58 33.31 -5.39
CA ASP A 452 -49.44 32.23 -4.42
C ASP A 452 -47.98 31.97 -4.02
N ASP A 453 -47.57 32.57 -2.90
CA ASP A 453 -46.29 32.38 -2.26
C ASP A 453 -46.27 31.01 -1.59
N GLY A 454 -45.72 30.02 -2.30
CA GLY A 454 -45.27 28.77 -1.69
C GLY A 454 -44.22 29.09 -0.64
N ALA A 455 -44.66 29.29 0.61
CA ALA A 455 -43.86 29.73 1.75
C ALA A 455 -42.54 28.94 1.84
N SER A 456 -41.47 29.55 1.31
CA SER A 456 -40.13 29.01 1.42
C SER A 456 -39.78 29.00 2.91
N THR A 457 -39.78 27.82 3.52
CA THR A 457 -39.42 27.70 4.94
C THR A 457 -38.01 28.27 5.13
N PRO A 458 -37.82 29.32 5.94
CA PRO A 458 -36.52 29.94 6.10
C PRO A 458 -35.51 28.91 6.61
N CYS A 459 -34.33 28.89 6.01
CA CYS A 459 -33.28 27.94 6.37
C CYS A 459 -32.92 28.09 7.87
N PRO A 460 -32.65 26.99 8.59
CA PRO A 460 -32.31 27.05 10.00
C PRO A 460 -31.12 28.00 10.24
N GLY A 461 -31.30 28.98 11.13
CA GLY A 461 -30.24 29.92 11.49
C GLY A 461 -29.05 29.22 12.15
N ARG A 462 -27.86 29.84 12.06
CA ARG A 462 -26.67 29.44 12.81
C ARG A 462 -26.95 29.68 14.31
N SER A 463 -27.28 28.62 15.02
CA SER A 463 -27.38 28.61 16.48
C SER A 463 -26.50 27.50 17.01
N ALA A 464 -25.78 27.78 18.10
CA ALA A 464 -24.94 26.79 18.75
C ALA A 464 -25.80 25.58 19.16
N PRO A 465 -25.31 24.35 19.02
CA PRO A 465 -26.03 23.17 19.49
C PRO A 465 -26.30 23.27 21.00
N ALA A 466 -27.34 22.59 21.45
CA ALA A 466 -27.60 22.45 22.88
C ALA A 466 -26.42 21.75 23.58
N ASP A 467 -26.22 22.07 24.85
CA ASP A 467 -25.20 21.41 25.66
C ASP A 467 -25.44 19.89 25.68
N PRO A 468 -24.44 19.06 25.35
CA PRO A 468 -24.60 17.62 25.43
C PRO A 468 -24.92 17.17 26.85
N ALA A 469 -25.73 16.13 26.97
CA ALA A 469 -25.92 15.41 28.22
C ALA A 469 -24.72 14.49 28.52
N ARG A 470 -24.49 14.19 29.80
CA ARG A 470 -23.51 13.17 30.22
C ARG A 470 -23.94 11.82 29.61
N PRO A 471 -23.04 11.05 28.99
CA PRO A 471 -23.40 9.74 28.43
C PRO A 471 -24.02 8.83 29.51
N PRO A 472 -25.14 8.17 29.22
CA PRO A 472 -25.80 7.29 30.19
C PRO A 472 -24.98 6.03 30.47
N GLY A 473 -25.22 5.38 31.61
CA GLY A 473 -24.59 4.09 31.96
C GLY A 473 -23.13 4.16 32.40
N LEU A 474 -22.55 5.37 32.51
CA LEU A 474 -21.20 5.52 33.03
C LEU A 474 -21.15 5.29 34.55
N PRO A 475 -20.13 4.59 35.06
CA PRO A 475 -19.92 4.47 36.50
C PRO A 475 -19.82 5.86 37.13
N SER A 476 -20.24 5.98 38.39
CA SER A 476 -20.10 7.19 39.19
C SER A 476 -19.44 6.86 40.53
N PHE A 477 -18.70 7.82 41.07
CA PHE A 477 -18.15 7.69 42.43
C PHE A 477 -19.13 8.14 43.52
N THR A 478 -20.42 8.29 43.20
CA THR A 478 -21.45 8.72 44.14
C THR A 478 -21.42 7.89 45.42
N ARG A 479 -21.44 8.57 46.57
CA ARG A 479 -21.55 7.96 47.90
C ARG A 479 -22.74 7.01 47.88
N GLY A 480 -22.49 5.72 48.10
CA GLY A 480 -23.57 4.73 48.19
C GLY A 480 -24.47 5.08 49.38
N GLY A 481 -25.69 5.50 49.10
CA GLY A 481 -26.76 5.72 50.08
C GLY A 481 -27.07 7.19 50.38
N PRO A 482 -28.36 7.55 50.55
CA PRO A 482 -28.76 8.88 50.99
C PRO A 482 -28.15 9.15 52.37
N ALA A 483 -27.11 9.97 52.41
CA ALA A 483 -26.56 10.46 53.66
C ALA A 483 -27.66 11.26 54.37
N ALA A 484 -28.06 10.78 55.54
CA ALA A 484 -28.95 11.48 56.44
C ALA A 484 -28.49 12.94 56.58
N THR A 485 -29.46 13.85 56.50
CA THR A 485 -29.37 15.32 56.61
C THR A 485 -28.93 15.80 58.00
N GLY A 486 -27.98 15.11 58.64
CA GLY A 486 -27.30 15.58 59.84
C GLY A 486 -26.15 16.49 59.44
N GLY A 487 -26.26 17.78 59.77
CA GLY A 487 -25.31 18.83 59.39
C GLY A 487 -23.86 18.42 59.65
N SER A 488 -23.10 18.22 58.57
CA SER A 488 -21.65 18.11 58.64
C SER A 488 -21.10 19.47 59.01
N ALA A 489 -20.66 19.61 60.26
CA ALA A 489 -19.78 20.70 60.65
C ALA A 489 -18.62 20.80 59.63
N PRO A 490 -18.18 22.01 59.25
CA PRO A 490 -17.07 22.18 58.34
C PRO A 490 -15.87 21.40 58.90
N HIS A 491 -15.45 20.37 58.16
CA HIS A 491 -14.20 19.67 58.45
C HIS A 491 -13.09 20.73 58.48
N PRO A 492 -12.14 20.67 59.44
CA PRO A 492 -11.10 21.67 59.56
C PRO A 492 -10.45 21.89 58.19
N ALA A 493 -10.31 23.15 57.81
CA ALA A 493 -9.80 23.54 56.51
C ALA A 493 -8.43 22.87 56.30
N ASP A 494 -8.41 21.82 55.48
CA ASP A 494 -7.17 21.29 54.94
C ASP A 494 -6.47 22.48 54.26
N GLY A 495 -5.27 22.82 54.72
CA GLY A 495 -4.45 23.81 54.03
C GLY A 495 -4.27 23.42 52.56
N PRO A 496 -3.89 24.36 51.68
CA PRO A 496 -3.64 24.03 50.28
C PRO A 496 -2.57 22.94 50.18
N ARG A 497 -2.85 21.88 49.40
CA ARG A 497 -1.95 20.75 49.20
C ARG A 497 -1.65 20.58 47.72
N ALA A 498 -0.39 20.40 47.39
CA ALA A 498 0.04 20.12 46.02
C ALA A 498 0.41 18.65 45.87
N PHE A 499 0.02 18.06 44.74
CA PHE A 499 0.37 16.69 44.38
C PHE A 499 0.97 16.65 42.98
N ARG A 500 1.78 15.64 42.71
CA ARG A 500 2.27 15.33 41.37
C ARG A 500 1.93 13.88 41.02
N THR A 501 1.44 13.64 39.80
CA THR A 501 1.24 12.27 39.32
C THR A 501 2.59 11.56 39.18
N LEU A 502 2.84 10.56 40.02
CA LEU A 502 4.04 9.71 39.94
C LEU A 502 3.88 8.65 38.85
N SER A 503 2.71 8.02 38.80
CA SER A 503 2.40 6.98 37.81
C SER A 503 0.90 6.89 37.53
N VAL A 504 0.57 6.52 36.29
CA VAL A 504 -0.79 6.14 35.87
C VAL A 504 -0.87 4.62 35.98
N THR A 505 -1.54 4.09 36.99
CA THR A 505 -1.54 2.65 37.30
C THR A 505 -2.54 1.87 36.45
N SER A 506 -3.62 2.49 36.00
CA SER A 506 -4.59 1.88 35.10
C SER A 506 -5.21 2.89 34.15
N VAL A 507 -5.47 2.47 32.92
CA VAL A 507 -6.21 3.22 31.90
C VAL A 507 -7.19 2.28 31.23
N GLU A 508 -8.48 2.56 31.35
CA GLU A 508 -9.57 1.77 30.79
C GLU A 508 -10.47 2.67 29.94
N ALA A 509 -10.68 2.30 28.68
CA ALA A 509 -11.65 2.97 27.82
C ALA A 509 -13.04 2.41 28.11
N LEU A 510 -13.92 3.25 28.67
CA LEU A 510 -15.34 2.92 28.91
C LEU A 510 -16.16 3.15 27.63
N SER A 511 -15.77 4.14 26.82
CA SER A 511 -16.23 4.34 25.45
C SER A 511 -15.16 5.08 24.63
N GLY A 512 -15.15 4.90 23.31
CA GLY A 512 -14.09 5.41 22.44
C GLY A 512 -12.91 4.44 22.30
N SER A 513 -11.75 4.94 21.83
CA SER A 513 -10.59 4.08 21.54
C SER A 513 -9.63 3.94 22.73
N LYS A 514 -8.96 2.79 22.82
CA LYS A 514 -7.86 2.57 23.79
C LYS A 514 -6.74 3.60 23.64
N ALA A 515 -6.43 4.02 22.40
CA ALA A 515 -5.40 5.03 22.12
C ALA A 515 -5.75 6.41 22.69
N GLN A 516 -7.01 6.85 22.58
CA GLN A 516 -7.47 8.11 23.19
C GLN A 516 -7.38 8.08 24.72
N ALA A 517 -7.70 6.94 25.33
CA ALA A 517 -7.56 6.77 26.77
C ALA A 517 -6.08 6.79 27.19
N GLN A 518 -5.20 6.15 26.41
CA GLN A 518 -3.75 6.18 26.62
C GLN A 518 -3.17 7.59 26.46
N ASP A 519 -3.58 8.35 25.45
CA ASP A 519 -3.15 9.75 25.25
C ASP A 519 -3.50 10.63 26.46
N LEU A 520 -4.71 10.51 27.03
CA LEU A 520 -5.00 11.22 28.28
C LEU A 520 -4.09 10.72 29.42
N GLY A 521 -3.90 9.42 29.54
CA GLY A 521 -2.99 8.85 30.54
C GLY A 521 -1.58 9.45 30.42
N ASP A 522 -1.05 9.53 29.22
CA ASP A 522 0.27 10.11 28.93
C ASP A 522 0.32 11.60 29.30
N ARG A 523 -0.73 12.38 28.99
CA ARG A 523 -0.83 13.80 29.42
C ARG A 523 -0.94 13.98 30.92
N LEU A 524 -1.50 13.01 31.64
CA LEU A 524 -1.60 13.05 33.11
C LEU A 524 -0.29 12.60 33.80
N ARG A 525 0.65 11.97 33.09
CA ARG A 525 1.95 11.61 33.67
C ARG A 525 2.72 12.88 34.02
N GLY A 526 3.10 12.99 35.29
CA GLY A 526 3.81 14.17 35.79
C GLY A 526 2.95 15.40 36.02
N ALA A 527 1.63 15.35 35.78
CA ALA A 527 0.71 16.45 36.02
C ALA A 527 0.71 16.90 37.49
N ARG A 528 0.60 18.20 37.71
CA ARG A 528 0.49 18.83 39.04
C ARG A 528 -0.98 19.06 39.38
N TRP A 529 -1.37 18.65 40.57
CA TRP A 529 -2.69 18.83 41.14
C TRP A 529 -2.61 19.72 42.37
N ILE A 530 -3.53 20.67 42.51
CA ILE A 530 -3.60 21.57 43.66
C ILE A 530 -4.98 21.43 44.29
N LEU A 531 -5.02 20.90 45.52
CA LEU A 531 -6.20 20.90 46.36
C LEU A 531 -6.21 22.22 47.13
N HIS A 532 -7.14 23.09 46.81
CA HIS A 532 -7.31 24.39 47.42
C HIS A 532 -8.06 24.27 48.75
N GLY A 533 -7.91 25.28 49.62
CA GLY A 533 -8.58 25.29 50.93
C GLY A 533 -10.11 25.35 50.86
N ASP A 534 -10.68 25.72 49.72
CA ASP A 534 -12.13 25.66 49.45
C ASP A 534 -12.61 24.26 49.05
N GLY A 535 -11.71 23.27 49.04
CA GLY A 535 -11.99 21.89 48.65
C GLY A 535 -12.08 21.68 47.13
N SER A 536 -11.69 22.65 46.31
CA SER A 536 -11.54 22.44 44.87
C SER A 536 -10.19 21.81 44.52
N LEU A 537 -10.16 20.98 43.48
CA LEU A 537 -8.95 20.34 42.95
C LEU A 537 -8.76 20.76 41.49
N SER A 538 -7.65 21.42 41.19
CA SER A 538 -7.27 21.84 39.83
C SER A 538 -6.03 21.10 39.35
N ALA A 539 -5.94 20.83 38.05
CA ALA A 539 -4.75 20.26 37.40
C ALA A 539 -4.12 21.26 36.43
N ASP A 540 -2.82 21.16 36.21
CA ASP A 540 -2.08 21.91 35.18
C ASP A 540 -2.21 21.33 33.76
N VAL A 541 -3.24 20.52 33.52
CA VAL A 541 -3.50 19.87 32.23
C VAL A 541 -4.63 20.59 31.51
N VAL A 542 -4.34 21.10 30.31
CA VAL A 542 -5.29 21.82 29.46
C VAL A 542 -6.52 20.96 29.17
N GLY A 543 -7.71 21.55 29.36
CA GLY A 543 -9.00 20.92 29.04
C GLY A 543 -9.63 20.12 30.19
N LEU A 544 -8.98 19.96 31.34
CA LEU A 544 -9.63 19.38 32.52
C LEU A 544 -10.47 20.45 33.26
N PRO A 545 -11.67 20.10 33.74
CA PRO A 545 -12.46 20.99 34.60
C PRO A 545 -11.84 21.07 36.00
N VAL A 546 -12.05 22.21 36.68
CA VAL A 546 -11.83 22.29 38.13
C VAL A 546 -12.85 21.39 38.83
N LEU A 547 -12.37 20.52 39.71
CA LEU A 547 -13.18 19.57 40.45
C LEU A 547 -13.58 20.19 41.79
N ARG A 548 -14.84 20.10 42.19
CA ARG A 548 -15.33 20.57 43.49
C ARG A 548 -15.67 19.40 44.39
N THR A 549 -15.30 19.48 45.66
CA THR A 549 -15.65 18.44 46.64
C THR A 549 -17.17 18.33 46.77
N THR A 550 -17.69 17.11 46.62
CA THR A 550 -19.10 16.76 46.84
C THR A 550 -19.32 15.96 48.12
N GLY A 551 -18.25 15.40 48.70
CA GLY A 551 -18.28 14.74 49.99
C GLY A 551 -16.88 14.39 50.49
N VAL A 552 -16.77 14.19 51.79
CA VAL A 552 -15.55 13.71 52.47
C VAL A 552 -15.94 12.62 53.46
N SER A 553 -15.13 11.56 53.55
CA SER A 553 -15.26 10.49 54.55
C SER A 553 -13.87 9.96 54.87
N ASP A 554 -13.46 10.09 56.12
CA ASP A 554 -12.14 9.67 56.62
C ASP A 554 -11.00 10.16 55.72
N THR A 555 -10.41 9.25 54.95
CA THR A 555 -9.29 9.49 54.03
C THR A 555 -9.73 9.73 52.59
N THR A 556 -11.03 9.71 52.28
CA THR A 556 -11.56 9.77 50.91
C THR A 556 -12.37 11.04 50.67
N ARG A 557 -12.05 11.72 49.57
CA ARG A 557 -12.74 12.91 49.08
C ARG A 557 -13.31 12.62 47.69
N TRP A 558 -14.60 12.87 47.52
CA TRP A 558 -15.28 12.76 46.23
C TRP A 558 -15.39 14.13 45.60
N LEU A 559 -15.07 14.22 44.30
CA LEU A 559 -15.08 15.48 43.58
C LEU A 559 -15.76 15.34 42.22
N THR A 560 -16.40 16.41 41.77
CA THR A 560 -17.01 16.48 40.45
C THR A 560 -16.69 17.81 39.77
N GLY A 561 -16.51 17.80 38.45
CA GLY A 561 -16.27 18.98 37.65
C GLY A 561 -16.90 18.86 36.28
N ARG A 562 -17.30 20.01 35.72
CA ARG A 562 -17.87 20.14 34.39
C ARG A 562 -17.25 21.34 33.70
N ARG A 563 -16.87 21.18 32.43
CA ARG A 563 -16.39 22.25 31.55
C ARG A 563 -17.09 22.11 30.21
N THR A 564 -17.69 23.20 29.74
CA THR A 564 -18.35 23.25 28.43
C THR A 564 -17.62 24.27 27.56
N GLU A 565 -17.13 23.81 26.42
CA GLU A 565 -16.48 24.62 25.39
C GLU A 565 -17.43 24.76 24.21
N ARG A 566 -17.71 26.00 23.80
CA ARG A 566 -18.62 26.30 22.70
C ARG A 566 -17.85 26.93 21.55
N ALA A 567 -18.15 26.45 20.35
CA ALA A 567 -17.79 27.04 19.07
C ALA A 567 -19.07 27.24 18.25
N ASP A 568 -18.99 27.99 17.16
CA ASP A 568 -20.15 28.35 16.33
C ASP A 568 -20.97 27.13 15.84
N VAL A 569 -20.28 26.00 15.61
CA VAL A 569 -20.87 24.78 15.04
C VAL A 569 -20.74 23.57 15.96
N SER A 570 -20.16 23.72 17.16
CA SER A 570 -20.02 22.59 18.08
C SER A 570 -20.01 22.99 19.55
N VAL A 571 -20.50 22.11 20.40
CA VAL A 571 -20.41 22.23 21.85
C VAL A 571 -19.83 20.95 22.40
N THR A 572 -18.72 21.06 23.13
CA THR A 572 -18.06 19.96 23.81
C THR A 572 -18.22 20.15 25.31
N THR A 573 -18.88 19.20 25.99
CA THR A 573 -18.91 19.17 27.46
C THR A 573 -18.05 18.03 27.96
N THR A 574 -17.13 18.33 28.88
CA THR A 574 -16.33 17.36 29.62
C THR A 574 -16.82 17.31 31.06
N TRP A 575 -17.15 16.10 31.53
CA TRP A 575 -17.40 15.78 32.94
C TRP A 575 -16.23 15.00 33.50
N LEU A 576 -15.87 15.31 34.74
CA LEU A 576 -14.85 14.58 35.46
C LEU A 576 -15.39 14.29 36.86
N GLU A 577 -15.42 13.01 37.23
CA GLU A 577 -15.65 12.56 38.60
C GLU A 577 -14.35 12.00 39.13
N ALA A 578 -14.06 12.30 40.40
CA ALA A 578 -12.82 11.90 41.03
C ALA A 578 -13.07 11.36 42.44
N ARG A 579 -12.23 10.40 42.82
CA ARG A 579 -12.10 9.91 44.18
C ARG A 579 -10.63 10.04 44.58
N LEU A 580 -10.34 11.01 45.45
CA LEU A 580 -9.02 11.23 46.03
C LEU A 580 -8.95 10.53 47.38
N VAL A 581 -8.04 9.56 47.53
CA VAL A 581 -7.79 8.84 48.77
C VAL A 581 -6.42 9.28 49.31
N VAL A 582 -6.41 9.86 50.51
CA VAL A 582 -5.22 10.31 51.22
C VAL A 582 -5.13 9.57 52.55
N GLY A 583 -4.43 8.43 52.58
CA GLY A 583 -4.18 7.67 53.80
C GLY A 583 -2.83 7.98 54.42
N ALA A 584 -2.69 7.84 55.75
CA ALA A 584 -1.43 8.12 56.45
C ALA A 584 -0.27 7.18 56.04
N ASN A 585 -0.59 5.96 55.59
CA ASN A 585 0.40 4.91 55.30
C ASN A 585 0.48 4.51 53.82
N GLN A 586 -0.17 5.24 52.91
CA GLN A 586 -0.17 4.93 51.48
C GLN A 586 -0.03 6.21 50.66
N PRO A 587 0.69 6.18 49.51
CA PRO A 587 0.77 7.32 48.63
C PRO A 587 -0.64 7.74 48.20
N PRO A 588 -0.95 9.06 48.14
CA PRO A 588 -2.26 9.51 47.74
C PRO A 588 -2.66 8.94 46.38
N ARG A 589 -3.90 8.48 46.27
CA ARG A 589 -4.43 7.85 45.05
C ARG A 589 -5.59 8.68 44.50
N LEU A 590 -5.60 8.93 43.19
CA LEU A 590 -6.67 9.65 42.51
C LEU A 590 -7.26 8.76 41.43
N ASP A 591 -8.49 8.28 41.67
CA ASP A 591 -9.27 7.57 40.65
C ASP A 591 -10.14 8.59 39.91
N LEU A 592 -10.14 8.55 38.58
CA LEU A 592 -10.84 9.48 37.71
C LEU A 592 -11.79 8.73 36.78
N ILE A 593 -12.98 9.30 36.56
CA ILE A 593 -13.88 8.94 35.47
C ILE A 593 -14.09 10.21 34.66
N ARG A 594 -13.52 10.25 33.45
CA ARG A 594 -13.70 11.34 32.50
C ARG A 594 -14.69 10.92 31.43
N ALA A 595 -15.68 11.76 31.17
CA ALA A 595 -16.55 11.65 30.02
C ALA A 595 -16.48 12.95 29.22
N ALA A 596 -16.44 12.87 27.90
CA ALA A 596 -16.59 14.03 27.03
C ALA A 596 -17.62 13.69 25.95
N ALA A 597 -18.54 14.62 25.71
CA ALA A 597 -19.50 14.53 24.62
C ALA A 597 -19.41 15.81 23.80
N GLN A 598 -19.35 15.64 22.48
CA GLN A 598 -19.32 16.72 21.52
C GLN A 598 -20.57 16.61 20.64
N VAL A 599 -21.33 17.69 20.57
CA VAL A 599 -22.43 17.84 19.62
C VAL A 599 -21.95 18.79 18.53
N MET A 600 -21.95 18.33 17.29
CA MET A 600 -21.70 19.13 16.11
C MET A 600 -23.01 19.37 15.38
N ARG A 601 -23.30 20.62 15.05
CA ARG A 601 -24.47 21.02 14.27
C ARG A 601 -24.00 21.64 12.96
N ALA A 602 -24.47 21.10 11.85
CA ALA A 602 -24.19 21.60 10.50
C ALA A 602 -25.50 21.80 9.73
N VAL A 603 -25.63 22.94 9.05
CA VAL A 603 -26.76 23.19 8.13
C VAL A 603 -26.23 23.10 6.70
N VAL A 604 -26.63 22.05 5.97
CA VAL A 604 -26.21 21.81 4.59
C VAL A 604 -27.45 21.79 3.70
N ASN A 605 -27.51 22.67 2.69
CA ASN A 605 -28.66 22.83 1.80
C ASN A 605 -29.99 23.01 2.57
N CYS A 606 -29.97 23.86 3.58
CA CYS A 606 -31.12 24.17 4.44
C CYS A 606 -31.70 22.98 5.21
N ARG A 607 -30.94 21.88 5.32
CA ARG A 607 -31.21 20.75 6.22
C ARG A 607 -30.21 20.77 7.36
N GLU A 608 -30.73 20.60 8.57
CA GLU A 608 -29.91 20.51 9.77
C GLU A 608 -29.44 19.07 10.00
N PHE A 609 -28.15 18.93 10.30
CA PHE A 609 -27.50 17.68 10.66
C PHE A 609 -26.86 17.87 12.02
N THR A 610 -27.19 17.00 12.95
CA THR A 610 -26.58 16.97 14.27
C THR A 610 -25.85 15.64 14.44
N SER A 611 -24.56 15.70 14.74
CA SER A 611 -23.76 14.54 15.09
C SER A 611 -23.32 14.64 16.53
N THR A 612 -23.46 13.55 17.28
CA THR A 612 -22.99 13.47 18.67
C THR A 612 -21.92 12.41 18.77
N SER A 613 -20.73 12.78 19.24
CA SER A 613 -19.67 11.84 19.57
C SER A 613 -19.44 11.87 21.09
N SER A 614 -19.12 10.73 21.69
CA SER A 614 -18.77 10.67 23.10
C SER A 614 -17.61 9.74 23.36
N THR A 615 -16.81 10.08 24.36
CA THR A 615 -15.68 9.28 24.86
C THR A 615 -15.73 9.23 26.36
N ALA A 616 -15.38 8.10 26.95
CA ALA A 616 -15.37 7.92 28.38
C ALA A 616 -14.24 6.99 28.79
N GLN A 617 -13.61 7.29 29.91
CA GLN A 617 -12.41 6.60 30.35
C GLN A 617 -12.26 6.66 31.86
N ARG A 618 -11.75 5.56 32.41
CA ARG A 618 -11.43 5.40 33.82
C ARG A 618 -9.92 5.32 33.98
N LEU A 619 -9.38 6.13 34.89
CA LEU A 619 -7.95 6.18 35.19
C LEU A 619 -7.73 6.03 36.69
N SER A 620 -6.65 5.37 37.08
CA SER A 620 -6.17 5.36 38.46
C SER A 620 -4.76 5.93 38.47
N LEU A 621 -4.53 6.91 39.34
CA LEU A 621 -3.26 7.63 39.45
C LEU A 621 -2.69 7.44 40.85
N THR A 622 -1.38 7.21 40.93
CA THR A 622 -0.62 7.34 42.17
C THR A 622 0.02 8.72 42.19
N LEU A 623 -0.23 9.47 43.26
CA LEU A 623 0.27 10.82 43.44
C LEU A 623 1.37 10.84 44.51
N GLY A 624 2.28 11.80 44.39
CA GLY A 624 3.24 12.18 45.42
C GLY A 624 2.89 13.58 45.92
N GLU A 625 2.82 13.76 47.22
CA GLU A 625 2.61 15.08 47.81
C GLU A 625 3.87 15.93 47.65
N GLN A 626 3.69 17.18 47.23
CA GLN A 626 4.77 18.15 47.11
C GLN A 626 4.78 19.04 48.37
N PRO A 627 5.98 19.32 48.93
CA PRO A 627 6.12 20.20 50.08
C PRO A 627 5.70 21.64 49.78
#